data_AF-A0A963IJC2-F1
#
_entry.id   AF-A0A963IJC2-F1
#
_cell.length_a   1.000
_cell.length_b   1.000
_cell.length_c   1.000
_cell.angle_alpha   90.00
_cell.angle_beta   90.00
_cell.angle_gamma   90.00
#
_symmetry.space_group_name_H-M   'P 1'
#
loop_
_entity.id
_entity.type
_entity.pdbx_description
1 polymer ?
#
loop_
_entity_poly.entity_id
_entity_poly.type
_entity_poly.pdbx_seq_one_letter_code
_entity_poly.pdbx_strand_id
1 'polypeptide(L)'
;MTTVALPNSDEKLLPEPPGSYDQSTIEHLAQAESVPYDENLLERARTQWQFGDWRSLAQLERDVLQHHPDRAKLALLAAAGHMQQGDDQVARHYTRLAQDWGCSKRLVSQILIAGVHNTLGRAAAAAGQEPRALRHFQSAIATGAPTSAVGLLTRARANEQLAQLGLLSPAGVLPDGEPSPAKRDFSHPSPLREPPSAIVKLVEACFTADDLLEAIDRTVERSNFNGQESFFFFLLISDRLRTQKDKLTALHFLNSAREHLAAVSQHLCAVLARRFIDLGRSEDATDILVQCSLSRMAEGDLSDGDRKALESSYKKARTERMAMTEHGHEVLLAYLRQHLAPLTDALKGNKPVLIEIGTTRENVPGQGSTRKIAEFCKENALHFITVDMDPHNTRLAENMFREMQTTFEAVNMKGEDYLCDYSGSFDIVFLDAYDFDHGKHSKLRQSRYVKFLGAPVDDRECHRMHLDCARAVAEKLSRRGLVCIDDTWLEDGQWTAKGTLAMPYLIENGFRILDVRNRAALLDRGCEASVES
;
A
#
# COMPACT_ATOMS: atom_id res chain seq x y z
N MET A 1 -36.03 65.70 38.66
CA MET A 1 -36.18 64.76 37.54
C MET A 1 -36.24 63.37 38.13
N THR A 2 -37.35 62.69 37.87
CA THR A 2 -37.86 61.54 38.60
C THR A 2 -37.19 60.25 38.13
N THR A 3 -36.66 59.47 39.07
CA THR A 3 -36.07 58.14 38.87
C THR A 3 -37.15 57.07 38.91
N VAL A 4 -37.22 56.23 37.86
CA VAL A 4 -37.98 54.96 37.82
C VAL A 4 -37.10 53.88 37.16
N ALA A 5 -37.24 52.67 37.69
CA ALA A 5 -36.44 51.46 37.51
C ALA A 5 -36.55 50.74 36.16
N LEU A 6 -35.60 49.83 35.90
CA LEU A 6 -35.68 48.73 34.92
C LEU A 6 -35.31 47.38 35.58
N PRO A 7 -35.81 46.23 35.08
CA PRO A 7 -35.79 44.94 35.79
C PRO A 7 -34.75 43.92 35.29
N ASN A 8 -34.60 42.88 36.12
CA ASN A 8 -33.74 41.69 36.11
C ASN A 8 -33.57 40.92 34.79
N SER A 9 -32.38 40.31 34.65
CA SER A 9 -32.06 39.18 33.77
C SER A 9 -31.66 37.95 34.60
N ASP A 10 -32.28 36.81 34.27
CA ASP A 10 -32.09 35.49 34.87
C ASP A 10 -30.69 34.90 34.69
N GLU A 11 -30.12 34.39 35.77
CA GLU A 11 -28.89 33.59 35.81
C GLU A 11 -29.26 32.14 36.19
N LYS A 12 -28.97 31.17 35.31
CA LYS A 12 -29.35 29.75 35.47
C LYS A 12 -28.19 28.95 36.09
N LEU A 13 -28.50 28.25 37.19
CA LEU A 13 -27.61 27.41 38.01
C LEU A 13 -26.97 26.22 37.26
N LEU A 14 -25.72 25.91 37.64
CA LEU A 14 -25.00 24.65 37.37
C LEU A 14 -25.35 23.58 38.44
N PRO A 15 -25.36 22.27 38.11
CA PRO A 15 -25.61 21.21 39.08
C PRO A 15 -24.34 20.74 39.83
N GLU A 16 -24.51 20.43 41.12
CA GLU A 16 -23.51 19.87 42.04
C GLU A 16 -23.18 18.39 41.78
N PRO A 17 -22.01 17.88 42.26
CA PRO A 17 -21.57 16.51 41.99
C PRO A 17 -22.21 15.48 42.95
N PRO A 18 -22.47 14.24 42.51
CA PRO A 18 -23.03 13.20 43.38
C PRO A 18 -21.96 12.60 44.30
N GLY A 19 -22.33 12.48 45.58
CA GLY A 19 -21.51 11.95 46.67
C GLY A 19 -21.50 10.42 46.80
N SER A 20 -20.50 10.00 47.58
CA SER A 20 -20.26 8.71 48.27
C SER A 20 -21.04 7.46 47.85
N TYR A 21 -20.31 6.49 47.28
CA TYR A 21 -20.77 5.12 47.11
C TYR A 21 -20.76 4.34 48.43
N ASP A 22 -21.86 3.66 48.71
CA ASP A 22 -22.09 2.78 49.85
C ASP A 22 -21.22 1.50 49.76
N GLN A 23 -20.47 1.20 50.82
CA GLN A 23 -19.58 0.03 50.93
C GLN A 23 -20.33 -1.31 50.85
N SER A 24 -21.66 -1.31 51.04
CA SER A 24 -22.50 -2.51 50.88
C SER A 24 -22.63 -2.99 49.42
N THR A 25 -22.39 -2.10 48.43
CA THR A 25 -22.49 -2.45 47.00
C THR A 25 -21.24 -3.17 46.49
N ILE A 26 -20.11 -3.06 47.19
CA ILE A 26 -18.83 -3.67 46.78
C ILE A 26 -18.76 -5.15 47.20
N GLU A 27 -19.45 -5.57 48.26
CA GLU A 27 -19.43 -6.97 48.70
C GLU A 27 -20.39 -7.89 47.93
N HIS A 28 -21.40 -7.35 47.25
CA HIS A 28 -22.36 -8.16 46.46
C HIS A 28 -21.90 -8.51 45.03
N LEU A 29 -20.82 -7.92 44.52
CA LEU A 29 -20.26 -8.23 43.19
C LEU A 29 -19.18 -9.34 43.21
N ALA A 30 -18.84 -9.87 44.39
CA ALA A 30 -17.75 -10.84 44.58
C ALA A 30 -18.23 -12.27 44.87
N GLN A 31 -19.38 -12.68 44.36
CA GLN A 31 -19.80 -14.09 44.33
C GLN A 31 -20.28 -14.46 42.92
N ALA A 32 -19.36 -14.41 41.96
CA ALA A 32 -19.54 -15.16 40.71
C ALA A 32 -19.42 -16.66 41.09
N GLU A 33 -20.52 -17.40 40.97
CA GLU A 33 -20.50 -18.86 41.04
C GLU A 33 -19.43 -19.37 40.08
N SER A 34 -18.36 -19.95 40.62
CA SER A 34 -17.26 -20.54 39.85
C SER A 34 -17.79 -21.76 39.09
N VAL A 35 -18.24 -21.55 37.85
CA VAL A 35 -18.58 -22.65 36.94
C VAL A 35 -17.32 -23.52 36.78
N PRO A 36 -17.37 -24.83 37.10
CA PRO A 36 -16.22 -25.70 36.95
C PRO A 36 -15.73 -25.72 35.49
N TYR A 37 -14.43 -25.52 35.27
CA TYR A 37 -13.79 -25.63 33.96
C TYR A 37 -12.55 -26.52 34.04
N ASP A 38 -12.12 -27.08 32.92
CA ASP A 38 -10.88 -27.87 32.83
C ASP A 38 -9.68 -26.93 32.73
N GLU A 39 -8.93 -26.77 33.84
CA GLU A 39 -7.76 -25.89 33.92
C GLU A 39 -6.65 -26.25 32.90
N ASN A 40 -6.61 -27.49 32.42
CA ASN A 40 -5.58 -27.97 31.48
C ASN A 40 -6.02 -27.88 30.01
N LEU A 41 -7.24 -27.41 29.74
CA LEU A 41 -7.82 -27.40 28.40
C LEU A 41 -6.98 -26.60 27.41
N LEU A 42 -6.47 -25.43 27.82
CA LEU A 42 -5.64 -24.59 26.96
C LEU A 42 -4.32 -25.27 26.59
N GLU A 43 -3.61 -25.86 27.55
CA GLU A 43 -2.32 -26.49 27.29
C GLU A 43 -2.49 -27.76 26.43
N ARG A 44 -3.57 -28.51 26.64
CA ARG A 44 -3.95 -29.62 25.75
C ARG A 44 -4.24 -29.14 24.33
N ALA A 45 -5.05 -28.08 24.17
CA ALA A 45 -5.37 -27.51 22.87
C ALA A 45 -4.14 -26.95 22.15
N ARG A 46 -3.22 -26.30 22.87
CA ARG A 46 -1.93 -25.84 22.30
C ARG A 46 -1.10 -27.00 21.79
N THR A 47 -1.02 -28.07 22.57
CA THR A 47 -0.30 -29.29 22.20
C THR A 47 -0.93 -29.89 20.94
N GLN A 48 -2.24 -30.12 20.93
CA GLN A 48 -2.98 -30.61 19.76
C GLN A 48 -2.72 -29.74 18.51
N TRP A 49 -2.75 -28.43 18.67
CA TRP A 49 -2.41 -27.51 17.60
C TRP A 49 -0.98 -27.73 17.11
N GLN A 50 0.02 -27.78 18.00
CA GLN A 50 1.42 -27.99 17.64
C GLN A 50 1.63 -29.30 16.86
N PHE A 51 1.01 -30.40 17.30
CA PHE A 51 1.10 -31.69 16.61
C PHE A 51 0.27 -31.77 15.32
N GLY A 52 -0.73 -30.91 15.16
CA GLY A 52 -1.61 -30.91 14.00
C GLY A 52 -2.81 -31.86 14.12
N ASP A 53 -3.24 -32.13 15.35
CA ASP A 53 -4.46 -32.86 15.67
C ASP A 53 -5.69 -31.93 15.52
N TRP A 54 -6.04 -31.67 14.26
CA TRP A 54 -7.10 -30.74 13.90
C TRP A 54 -8.49 -31.27 14.29
N ARG A 55 -8.67 -32.59 14.33
CA ARG A 55 -9.96 -33.22 14.65
C ARG A 55 -10.33 -32.96 16.10
N SER A 56 -9.40 -33.13 17.03
CA SER A 56 -9.68 -32.81 18.44
C SER A 56 -9.88 -31.32 18.69
N LEU A 57 -9.21 -30.44 17.95
CA LEU A 57 -9.46 -29.00 18.04
C LEU A 57 -10.84 -28.59 17.52
N ALA A 58 -11.31 -29.22 16.44
CA ALA A 58 -12.64 -28.97 15.88
C ALA A 58 -13.80 -29.50 16.77
N GLN A 59 -13.49 -30.29 17.81
CA GLN A 59 -14.46 -30.76 18.80
C GLN A 59 -14.63 -29.80 19.99
N LEU A 60 -13.90 -28.68 20.02
CA LEU A 60 -14.06 -27.67 21.07
C LEU A 60 -15.37 -26.91 20.86
N GLU A 61 -16.38 -27.20 21.67
CA GLU A 61 -17.70 -26.60 21.59
C GLU A 61 -17.80 -25.28 22.38
N ARG A 62 -18.53 -24.31 21.82
CA ARG A 62 -18.74 -22.98 22.40
C ARG A 62 -19.17 -23.01 23.87
N ASP A 63 -20.07 -23.92 24.24
CA ASP A 63 -20.63 -23.99 25.59
C ASP A 63 -19.57 -24.39 26.63
N VAL A 64 -18.58 -25.20 26.23
CA VAL A 64 -17.41 -25.54 27.05
C VAL A 64 -16.45 -24.35 27.17
N LEU A 65 -16.32 -23.56 26.10
CA LEU A 65 -15.35 -22.46 26.06
C LEU A 65 -15.82 -21.21 26.79
N GLN A 66 -17.11 -20.88 26.75
CA GLN A 66 -17.60 -19.54 27.14
C GLN A 66 -17.31 -19.15 28.61
N HIS A 67 -17.15 -20.14 29.48
CA HIS A 67 -16.86 -19.97 30.91
C HIS A 67 -15.36 -20.08 31.25
N HIS A 68 -14.49 -20.45 30.31
CA HIS A 68 -13.06 -20.64 30.54
C HIS A 68 -12.31 -19.28 30.56
N PRO A 69 -11.34 -19.05 31.47
CA PRO A 69 -10.58 -17.80 31.53
C PRO A 69 -9.85 -17.48 30.21
N ASP A 70 -9.25 -18.49 29.57
CA ASP A 70 -8.61 -18.37 28.24
C ASP A 70 -9.53 -18.62 27.03
N ARG A 71 -10.84 -18.44 27.17
CA ARG A 71 -11.85 -18.70 26.10
C ARG A 71 -11.50 -18.11 24.74
N ALA A 72 -10.90 -16.93 24.70
CA ALA A 72 -10.50 -16.26 23.47
C ALA A 72 -9.43 -17.04 22.68
N LYS A 73 -8.44 -17.60 23.38
CA LYS A 73 -7.36 -18.40 22.77
C LYS A 73 -7.88 -19.77 22.35
N LEU A 74 -8.74 -20.38 23.17
CA LEU A 74 -9.37 -21.65 22.86
C LEU A 74 -10.26 -21.57 21.62
N ALA A 75 -11.08 -20.50 21.51
CA ALA A 75 -11.89 -20.25 20.32
C ALA A 75 -11.02 -20.08 19.06
N LEU A 76 -9.86 -19.43 19.17
CA LEU A 76 -8.93 -19.30 18.06
C LEU A 76 -8.31 -20.64 17.64
N LEU A 77 -7.99 -21.51 18.60
CA LEU A 77 -7.48 -22.86 18.30
C LEU A 77 -8.57 -23.77 17.70
N ALA A 78 -9.82 -23.65 18.16
CA ALA A 78 -10.97 -24.30 17.55
C ALA A 78 -11.17 -23.84 16.09
N ALA A 79 -11.08 -22.53 15.84
CA ALA A 79 -11.13 -21.96 14.49
C ALA A 79 -10.04 -22.55 13.57
N ALA A 80 -8.81 -22.70 14.08
CA ALA A 80 -7.73 -23.34 13.34
C ALA A 80 -8.03 -24.80 13.02
N GLY A 81 -8.63 -25.55 13.95
CA GLY A 81 -9.09 -26.92 13.73
C GLY A 81 -10.10 -27.02 12.58
N HIS A 82 -11.18 -26.25 12.63
CA HIS A 82 -12.21 -26.21 11.58
C HIS A 82 -11.62 -25.81 10.21
N MET A 83 -10.75 -24.79 10.19
CA MET A 83 -10.10 -24.34 8.94
C MET A 83 -9.24 -25.44 8.31
N GLN A 84 -8.49 -26.22 9.11
CA GLN A 84 -7.65 -27.30 8.58
C GLN A 84 -8.45 -28.55 8.17
N GLN A 85 -9.68 -28.70 8.65
CA GLN A 85 -10.64 -29.71 8.22
C GLN A 85 -11.49 -29.27 7.01
N GLY A 86 -11.37 -28.03 6.55
CA GLY A 86 -12.13 -27.49 5.41
C GLY A 86 -13.52 -26.92 5.77
N ASP A 87 -13.81 -26.73 7.05
CA ASP A 87 -15.06 -26.16 7.54
C ASP A 87 -14.93 -24.63 7.73
N ASP A 88 -14.86 -23.92 6.60
CA ASP A 88 -14.57 -22.49 6.57
C ASP A 88 -15.64 -21.63 7.24
N GLN A 89 -16.90 -22.07 7.23
CA GLN A 89 -18.00 -21.31 7.83
C GLN A 89 -17.87 -21.32 9.36
N VAL A 90 -17.64 -22.49 9.94
CA VAL A 90 -17.47 -22.62 11.40
C VAL A 90 -16.15 -22.00 11.85
N ALA A 91 -15.08 -22.12 11.05
CA ALA A 91 -13.82 -21.43 11.32
C ALA A 91 -13.97 -19.90 11.42
N ARG A 92 -14.73 -19.28 10.52
CA ARG A 92 -15.03 -17.83 10.58
C ARG A 92 -15.84 -17.47 11.81
N HIS A 93 -16.80 -18.30 12.20
CA HIS A 93 -17.59 -18.09 13.40
C HIS A 93 -16.70 -18.07 14.65
N TYR A 94 -15.87 -19.10 14.85
CA TYR A 94 -14.96 -19.15 15.99
C TYR A 94 -13.86 -18.08 15.96
N THR A 95 -13.42 -17.64 14.77
CA THR A 95 -12.48 -16.52 14.64
C THR A 95 -13.08 -15.21 15.16
N ARG A 96 -14.35 -14.91 14.81
CA ARG A 96 -15.07 -13.74 15.34
C ARG A 96 -15.25 -13.87 16.85
N LEU A 97 -15.67 -15.04 17.31
CA LEU A 97 -15.85 -15.33 18.74
C LEU A 97 -14.56 -15.10 19.54
N ALA A 98 -13.41 -15.53 19.01
CA ALA A 98 -12.11 -15.26 19.62
C ALA A 98 -11.80 -13.76 19.72
N GLN A 99 -12.12 -12.98 18.68
CA GLN A 99 -11.94 -11.53 18.67
C GLN A 99 -12.86 -10.82 19.66
N ASP A 100 -14.15 -11.19 19.67
CA ASP A 100 -15.16 -10.64 20.59
C ASP A 100 -14.81 -10.93 22.05
N TRP A 101 -14.18 -12.08 22.30
CA TRP A 101 -13.67 -12.46 23.62
C TRP A 101 -12.29 -11.87 23.97
N GLY A 102 -11.74 -10.98 23.14
CA GLY A 102 -10.54 -10.21 23.46
C GLY A 102 -9.22 -10.77 22.93
N CYS A 103 -9.25 -11.72 21.99
CA CYS A 103 -8.03 -12.18 21.34
C CYS A 103 -7.41 -11.06 20.49
N SER A 104 -6.12 -10.78 20.69
CA SER A 104 -5.42 -9.74 19.93
C SER A 104 -5.41 -10.05 18.42
N LYS A 105 -5.57 -9.00 17.59
CA LYS A 105 -5.48 -9.12 16.12
C LYS A 105 -4.16 -9.75 15.68
N ARG A 106 -3.06 -9.43 16.37
CA ARG A 106 -1.74 -10.02 16.12
C ARG A 106 -1.74 -11.54 16.28
N LEU A 107 -2.30 -12.06 17.38
CA LEU A 107 -2.35 -13.50 17.63
C LEU A 107 -3.25 -14.22 16.62
N VAL A 108 -4.39 -13.61 16.27
CA VAL A 108 -5.27 -14.12 15.21
C VAL A 108 -4.51 -14.23 13.88
N SER A 109 -3.83 -13.16 13.46
CA SER A 109 -3.02 -13.17 12.24
C SER A 109 -1.90 -14.22 12.28
N GLN A 110 -1.21 -14.38 13.40
CA GLN A 110 -0.16 -15.39 13.56
C GLN A 110 -0.68 -16.81 13.35
N ILE A 111 -1.82 -17.16 13.96
CA ILE A 111 -2.42 -18.49 13.81
C ILE A 111 -2.91 -18.73 12.38
N LEU A 112 -3.49 -17.72 11.72
CA LEU A 112 -3.92 -17.82 10.32
C LEU A 112 -2.72 -18.02 9.37
N ILE A 113 -1.65 -17.22 9.53
CA ILE A 113 -0.42 -17.37 8.74
C ILE A 113 0.22 -18.74 8.96
N ALA A 114 0.25 -19.21 10.21
CA ALA A 114 0.71 -20.56 10.52
C ALA A 114 -0.13 -21.64 9.81
N GLY A 115 -1.46 -21.44 9.73
CA GLY A 115 -2.37 -22.30 8.98
C GLY A 115 -2.07 -22.34 7.47
N VAL A 116 -1.74 -21.19 6.86
CA VAL A 116 -1.32 -21.13 5.45
C VAL A 116 -0.05 -21.95 5.22
N HIS A 117 0.95 -21.80 6.08
CA HIS A 117 2.16 -22.61 6.02
C HIS A 117 1.87 -24.10 6.19
N ASN A 118 0.93 -24.50 7.05
CA ASN A 118 0.52 -25.90 7.17
C ASN A 118 -0.07 -26.44 5.86
N THR A 119 -1.00 -25.71 5.24
CA THR A 119 -1.61 -26.09 3.96
C THR A 119 -0.59 -26.19 2.83
N LEU A 120 0.35 -25.23 2.75
CA LEU A 120 1.45 -25.29 1.77
C LEU A 120 2.38 -26.49 2.02
N GLY A 121 2.61 -26.85 3.29
CA GLY A 121 3.36 -28.04 3.66
C GLY A 121 2.68 -29.32 3.17
N ARG A 122 1.36 -29.44 3.41
CA ARG A 122 0.53 -30.55 2.92
C ARG A 122 0.52 -30.66 1.39
N ALA A 123 0.37 -29.54 0.68
CA ALA A 123 0.40 -29.50 -0.78
C ALA A 123 1.78 -29.92 -1.34
N ALA A 124 2.87 -29.43 -0.74
CA ALA A 124 4.22 -29.82 -1.13
C ALA A 124 4.48 -31.32 -0.87
N ALA A 125 3.97 -31.85 0.24
CA ALA A 125 4.06 -33.28 0.55
C ALA A 125 3.32 -34.15 -0.47
N ALA A 126 2.08 -33.78 -0.81
CA ALA A 126 1.30 -34.47 -1.85
C ALA A 126 1.98 -34.44 -3.23
N ALA A 127 2.78 -33.39 -3.50
CA ALA A 127 3.58 -33.26 -4.72
C ALA A 127 4.96 -33.95 -4.65
N GLY A 128 5.27 -34.73 -3.60
CA GLY A 128 6.56 -35.40 -3.43
C GLY A 128 7.74 -34.47 -3.11
N GLN A 129 7.48 -33.22 -2.71
CA GLN A 129 8.50 -32.21 -2.41
C GLN A 129 8.85 -32.16 -0.93
N GLU A 130 9.34 -33.27 -0.36
CA GLU A 130 9.56 -33.43 1.09
C GLU A 130 10.39 -32.30 1.73
N PRO A 131 11.53 -31.83 1.16
CA PRO A 131 12.31 -30.76 1.78
C PRO A 131 11.58 -29.41 1.80
N ARG A 132 10.62 -29.22 0.91
CA ARG A 132 9.78 -28.02 0.87
C ARG A 132 8.62 -28.14 1.87
N ALA A 133 8.03 -29.33 1.98
CA ALA A 133 7.00 -29.62 2.96
C ALA A 133 7.51 -29.38 4.39
N LEU A 134 8.69 -29.91 4.73
CA LEU A 134 9.32 -29.72 6.05
C LEU A 134 9.57 -28.26 6.38
N ARG A 135 10.08 -27.47 5.42
CA ARG A 135 10.27 -26.01 5.63
C ARG A 135 8.97 -25.30 5.92
N HIS A 136 7.89 -25.64 5.21
CA HIS A 136 6.58 -25.05 5.46
C HIS A 136 6.01 -25.47 6.82
N PHE A 137 6.15 -26.74 7.23
CA PHE A 137 5.74 -27.17 8.58
C PHE A 137 6.55 -26.47 9.68
N GLN A 138 7.85 -26.27 9.47
CA GLN A 138 8.71 -25.51 10.38
C GLN A 138 8.25 -24.06 10.51
N SER A 139 7.98 -23.38 9.40
CA SER A 139 7.43 -22.02 9.40
C SER A 139 6.07 -21.94 10.09
N ALA A 140 5.22 -22.96 9.94
CA ALA A 140 3.93 -23.03 10.63
C ALA A 140 4.11 -23.07 12.16
N ILE A 141 5.03 -23.89 12.67
CA ILE A 141 5.33 -23.97 14.11
C ILE A 141 5.95 -22.66 14.60
N ALA A 142 6.99 -22.16 13.93
CA ALA A 142 7.71 -20.96 14.35
C ALA A 142 6.80 -19.72 14.39
N THR A 143 5.79 -19.65 13.50
CA THR A 143 4.87 -18.51 13.43
C THR A 143 3.80 -18.55 14.52
N GLY A 144 3.18 -19.71 14.77
CA GLY A 144 2.10 -19.82 15.75
C GLY A 144 2.53 -20.21 17.17
N ALA A 145 3.75 -20.73 17.33
CA ALA A 145 4.35 -21.11 18.62
C ALA A 145 5.87 -20.79 18.66
N PRO A 146 6.26 -19.49 18.64
CA PRO A 146 7.66 -19.06 18.48
C PRO A 146 8.60 -19.46 19.61
N THR A 147 8.10 -19.78 20.81
CA THR A 147 8.90 -20.15 21.98
C THR A 147 9.09 -21.66 22.16
N SER A 148 8.56 -22.48 21.25
CA SER A 148 8.58 -23.95 21.37
C SER A 148 9.80 -24.57 20.69
N ALA A 149 10.11 -25.84 21.01
CA ALA A 149 11.20 -26.59 20.38
C ALA A 149 10.88 -26.92 18.90
N VAL A 150 11.08 -25.93 18.02
CA VAL A 150 10.65 -25.95 16.62
C VAL A 150 11.12 -27.20 15.88
N GLY A 151 12.36 -27.65 16.10
CA GLY A 151 12.92 -28.82 15.40
C GLY A 151 12.19 -30.14 15.70
N LEU A 152 11.90 -30.41 16.97
CA LEU A 152 11.18 -31.63 17.40
C LEU A 152 9.72 -31.60 16.94
N LEU A 153 9.05 -30.46 17.13
CA LEU A 153 7.65 -30.29 16.76
C LEU A 153 7.43 -30.31 15.23
N THR A 154 8.40 -29.85 14.45
CA THR A 154 8.32 -29.89 12.97
C THR A 154 8.20 -31.33 12.47
N ARG A 155 9.01 -32.25 13.03
CA ARG A 155 8.97 -33.68 12.63
C ARG A 155 7.65 -34.32 13.03
N ALA A 156 7.22 -34.09 14.27
CA ALA A 156 5.97 -34.66 14.78
C ALA A 156 4.76 -34.15 13.97
N ARG A 157 4.69 -32.84 13.70
CA ARG A 157 3.66 -32.26 12.84
C ARG A 157 3.74 -32.82 11.41
N ALA A 158 4.92 -32.91 10.81
CA ALA A 158 5.07 -33.44 9.46
C ALA A 158 4.55 -34.88 9.36
N ASN A 159 4.88 -35.74 10.31
CA ASN A 159 4.39 -37.12 10.36
C ASN A 159 2.86 -37.17 10.47
N GLU A 160 2.28 -36.39 11.39
CA GLU A 160 0.82 -36.33 11.56
C GLU A 160 0.12 -35.84 10.28
N GLN A 161 0.64 -34.78 9.64
CA GLN A 161 0.06 -34.26 8.40
C GLN A 161 0.20 -35.25 7.23
N LEU A 162 1.30 -36.00 7.15
CA LEU A 162 1.50 -37.05 6.15
C LEU A 162 0.56 -38.24 6.41
N ALA A 163 0.34 -38.61 7.67
CA ALA A 163 -0.62 -39.65 8.06
C ALA A 163 -2.03 -39.29 7.60
N GLN A 164 -2.47 -38.05 7.88
CA GLN A 164 -3.79 -37.54 7.48
C GLN A 164 -3.97 -37.47 5.96
N LEU A 165 -2.88 -37.37 5.19
CA LEU A 165 -2.91 -37.41 3.72
C LEU A 165 -2.80 -38.83 3.15
N GLY A 166 -2.63 -39.85 3.99
CA GLY A 166 -2.41 -41.24 3.55
C GLY A 166 -1.03 -41.46 2.90
N LEU A 167 -0.05 -40.59 3.18
CA LEU A 167 1.27 -40.61 2.56
C LEU A 167 2.34 -41.36 3.38
N LEU A 168 2.01 -41.80 4.61
CA LEU A 168 2.90 -42.66 5.39
C LEU A 168 2.69 -44.14 5.01
N SER A 169 3.75 -44.79 4.51
CA SER A 169 3.79 -46.25 4.38
C SER A 169 4.05 -46.90 5.75
N PRO A 170 3.55 -48.13 6.03
CA PRO A 170 3.70 -48.79 7.33
C PRO A 170 5.14 -49.14 7.75
N ALA A 171 6.13 -48.91 6.89
CA ALA A 171 7.55 -49.19 7.14
C ALA A 171 8.39 -47.96 6.78
N GLY A 172 8.54 -47.02 7.71
CA GLY A 172 9.30 -45.79 7.43
C GLY A 172 9.45 -44.89 8.64
N VAL A 173 10.09 -45.38 9.71
CA VAL A 173 10.71 -44.48 10.69
C VAL A 173 11.86 -43.79 9.96
N LEU A 174 11.78 -42.47 9.79
CA LEU A 174 12.90 -41.66 9.28
C LEU A 174 14.13 -41.93 10.17
N PRO A 175 15.29 -42.34 9.60
CA PRO A 175 16.44 -42.69 10.42
C PRO A 175 16.98 -41.45 11.16
N ASP A 176 17.26 -41.63 12.44
CA ASP A 176 17.96 -40.67 13.29
C ASP A 176 19.39 -40.47 12.79
N GLY A 177 19.57 -39.43 11.97
CA GLY A 177 20.88 -38.91 11.59
C GLY A 177 20.92 -37.41 11.84
N GLU A 178 21.78 -36.97 12.77
CA GLU A 178 22.14 -35.56 12.89
C GLU A 178 22.72 -35.05 11.55
N PRO A 179 22.44 -33.81 11.14
CA PRO A 179 22.97 -33.26 9.90
C PRO A 179 24.45 -32.95 10.09
N SER A 180 25.31 -33.87 9.67
CA SER A 180 26.72 -33.56 9.38
C SER A 180 26.78 -32.53 8.25
N PRO A 181 27.64 -31.48 8.33
CA PRO A 181 27.67 -30.40 7.35
C PRO A 181 28.37 -30.89 6.09
N ALA A 182 27.63 -31.60 5.25
CA ALA A 182 28.06 -31.90 3.90
C ALA A 182 28.08 -30.59 3.11
N LYS A 183 29.27 -30.00 2.99
CA LYS A 183 29.61 -29.12 1.86
C LYS A 183 29.26 -29.90 0.58
N ARG A 184 28.12 -29.58 -0.03
CA ARG A 184 27.78 -30.03 -1.37
C ARG A 184 27.59 -28.82 -2.26
N ASP A 185 28.40 -28.85 -3.30
CA ASP A 185 28.55 -27.91 -4.37
C ASP A 185 27.20 -27.65 -5.05
N PHE A 186 26.81 -26.38 -5.17
CA PHE A 186 25.57 -25.94 -5.82
C PHE A 186 25.76 -25.77 -7.34
N SER A 187 26.49 -26.68 -7.99
CA SER A 187 26.64 -26.65 -9.45
C SER A 187 25.55 -27.48 -10.12
N HIS A 188 24.36 -26.87 -10.26
CA HIS A 188 23.58 -26.81 -11.51
C HIS A 188 22.16 -26.27 -11.23
N PRO A 189 21.97 -24.94 -11.23
CA PRO A 189 20.70 -24.37 -11.67
C PRO A 189 20.56 -24.63 -13.18
N SER A 190 19.37 -25.00 -13.66
CA SER A 190 19.04 -24.70 -15.07
C SER A 190 19.34 -23.22 -15.30
N PRO A 191 20.08 -22.85 -16.36
CA PRO A 191 20.68 -21.54 -16.45
C PRO A 191 19.56 -20.49 -16.44
N LEU A 192 19.58 -19.64 -15.41
CA LEU A 192 19.07 -18.28 -15.55
C LEU A 192 19.64 -17.82 -16.89
N ARG A 193 18.78 -17.49 -17.88
CA ARG A 193 19.30 -16.83 -19.07
C ARG A 193 19.97 -15.57 -18.57
N GLU A 194 21.30 -15.58 -18.59
CA GLU A 194 22.07 -14.45 -18.12
C GLU A 194 21.64 -13.22 -18.92
N PRO A 195 21.57 -12.04 -18.28
CA PRO A 195 21.27 -10.83 -19.02
C PRO A 195 22.29 -10.67 -20.16
N PRO A 196 21.86 -10.24 -21.36
CA PRO A 196 22.79 -10.06 -22.47
C PRO A 196 23.95 -9.16 -22.06
N SER A 197 25.19 -9.57 -22.38
CA SER A 197 26.40 -8.85 -21.96
C SER A 197 26.44 -7.40 -22.44
N ALA A 198 25.80 -7.10 -23.57
CA ALA A 198 25.60 -5.74 -24.07
C ALA A 198 24.77 -4.89 -23.09
N ILE A 199 23.67 -5.43 -22.55
CA ILE A 199 22.81 -4.74 -21.58
C ILE A 199 23.57 -4.47 -20.28
N VAL A 200 24.35 -5.45 -19.80
CA VAL A 200 25.19 -5.27 -18.60
C VAL A 200 26.15 -4.09 -18.78
N LYS A 201 26.82 -3.98 -19.94
CA LYS A 201 27.73 -2.87 -20.24
C LYS A 201 27.01 -1.52 -20.30
N LEU A 202 25.80 -1.48 -20.86
CA LEU A 202 25.00 -0.25 -20.91
C LEU A 202 24.59 0.22 -19.50
N VAL A 203 24.22 -0.72 -18.62
CA VAL A 203 23.91 -0.40 -17.23
C VAL A 203 25.14 0.14 -16.51
N GLU A 204 26.31 -0.50 -16.64
CA GLU A 204 27.55 0.02 -16.04
C GLU A 204 27.92 1.42 -16.59
N ALA A 205 27.69 1.67 -17.88
CA ALA A 205 27.87 3.01 -18.46
C ALA A 205 26.93 4.04 -17.82
N CYS A 206 25.68 3.68 -17.51
CA CYS A 206 24.75 4.57 -16.82
C CYS A 206 25.23 4.92 -15.40
N PHE A 207 25.76 3.95 -14.65
CA PHE A 207 26.27 4.18 -13.28
C PHE A 207 27.62 4.89 -13.20
N THR A 208 28.32 5.04 -14.32
CA THR A 208 29.57 5.81 -14.41
C THR A 208 29.34 7.23 -14.91
N ALA A 209 28.13 7.56 -15.36
CA ALA A 209 27.77 8.90 -15.79
C ALA A 209 27.56 9.84 -14.59
N ASP A 210 27.78 11.14 -14.80
CA ASP A 210 27.53 12.18 -13.79
C ASP A 210 26.05 12.30 -13.41
N ASP A 211 25.16 12.03 -14.37
CA ASP A 211 23.71 12.01 -14.16
C ASP A 211 23.13 10.65 -14.61
N LEU A 212 22.74 9.85 -13.61
CA LEU A 212 22.21 8.51 -13.82
C LEU A 212 20.90 8.53 -14.64
N LEU A 213 19.94 9.40 -14.31
CA LEU A 213 18.64 9.41 -15.00
C LEU A 213 18.77 9.88 -16.43
N GLU A 214 19.60 10.90 -16.67
CA GLU A 214 19.87 11.38 -18.02
C GLU A 214 20.60 10.31 -18.86
N ALA A 215 21.53 9.55 -18.27
CA ALA A 215 22.20 8.45 -18.94
C ALA A 215 21.24 7.30 -19.25
N ILE A 216 20.31 6.98 -18.34
CA ILE A 216 19.25 5.99 -18.55
C ILE A 216 18.35 6.43 -19.71
N ASP A 217 17.84 7.66 -19.68
CA ASP A 217 16.95 8.19 -20.72
C ASP A 217 17.60 8.15 -22.10
N ARG A 218 18.84 8.67 -22.21
CA ARG A 218 19.60 8.62 -23.47
C ARG A 218 19.84 7.19 -23.94
N THR A 219 20.04 6.25 -23.02
CA THR A 219 20.24 4.85 -23.37
C THR A 219 18.95 4.24 -23.92
N VAL A 220 17.81 4.48 -23.28
CA VAL A 220 16.50 3.98 -23.72
C VAL A 220 16.10 4.61 -25.06
N GLU A 221 16.31 5.91 -25.25
CA GLU A 221 15.97 6.60 -26.50
C GLU A 221 16.82 6.14 -27.69
N ARG A 222 18.13 5.90 -27.46
CA ARG A 222 19.05 5.48 -28.53
C ARG A 222 18.99 3.99 -28.82
N SER A 223 18.62 3.20 -27.82
CA SER A 223 18.58 1.75 -27.94
C SER A 223 17.19 1.33 -28.37
N ASN A 224 17.08 0.72 -29.55
CA ASN A 224 15.85 0.05 -29.98
C ASN A 224 15.67 -1.29 -29.24
N PHE A 225 15.55 -1.23 -27.91
CA PHE A 225 15.38 -2.41 -27.09
C PHE A 225 14.09 -3.13 -27.45
N ASN A 226 14.18 -4.44 -27.62
CA ASN A 226 12.99 -5.28 -27.56
C ASN A 226 12.51 -5.42 -26.11
N GLY A 227 11.29 -5.93 -25.90
CA GLY A 227 10.71 -6.02 -24.56
C GLY A 227 11.54 -6.85 -23.56
N GLN A 228 12.29 -7.87 -24.01
CA GLN A 228 13.16 -8.64 -23.13
C GLN A 228 14.44 -7.88 -22.76
N GLU A 229 14.98 -7.07 -23.67
CA GLU A 229 16.13 -6.19 -23.40
C GLU A 229 15.76 -5.08 -22.42
N SER A 230 14.62 -4.41 -22.62
CA SER A 230 14.10 -3.41 -21.68
C SER A 230 13.87 -4.01 -20.30
N PHE A 231 13.30 -5.21 -20.22
CA PHE A 231 13.12 -5.94 -18.97
C PHE A 231 14.46 -6.12 -18.22
N PHE A 232 15.49 -6.64 -18.90
CA PHE A 232 16.79 -6.86 -18.25
C PHE A 232 17.50 -5.54 -17.89
N PHE A 233 17.39 -4.53 -18.73
CA PHE A 233 18.00 -3.22 -18.49
C PHE A 233 17.48 -2.62 -17.18
N PHE A 234 16.17 -2.52 -17.01
CA PHE A 234 15.56 -1.98 -15.79
C PHE A 234 15.74 -2.90 -14.58
N LEU A 235 15.69 -4.23 -14.75
CA LEU A 235 15.95 -5.18 -13.68
C LEU A 235 17.37 -5.02 -13.10
N LEU A 236 18.37 -4.83 -13.95
CA LEU A 236 19.77 -4.65 -13.53
C LEU A 236 20.00 -3.29 -12.86
N ILE A 237 19.37 -2.23 -13.35
CA ILE A 237 19.39 -0.92 -12.68
C ILE A 237 18.81 -1.04 -11.27
N SER A 238 17.65 -1.69 -11.13
CA SER A 238 17.02 -1.97 -9.84
C SER A 238 17.95 -2.74 -8.90
N ASP A 239 18.59 -3.81 -9.39
CA ASP A 239 19.53 -4.61 -8.59
C ASP A 239 20.70 -3.77 -8.09
N ARG A 240 21.27 -2.90 -8.93
CA ARG A 240 22.39 -2.03 -8.56
C ARG A 240 21.97 -1.00 -7.50
N LEU A 241 20.84 -0.32 -7.66
CA LEU A 241 20.32 0.63 -6.67
C LEU A 241 20.00 -0.05 -5.33
N ARG A 242 19.46 -1.27 -5.38
CA ARG A 242 19.23 -2.08 -4.17
C ARG A 242 20.53 -2.37 -3.43
N THR A 243 21.63 -2.68 -4.13
CA THR A 243 22.95 -2.87 -3.48
C THR A 243 23.49 -1.59 -2.84
N GLN A 244 23.14 -0.43 -3.39
CA GLN A 244 23.43 0.89 -2.81
C GLN A 244 22.47 1.29 -1.67
N LYS A 245 21.54 0.40 -1.29
CA LYS A 245 20.49 0.59 -0.29
C LYS A 245 19.44 1.65 -0.66
N ASP A 246 19.36 2.05 -1.93
CA ASP A 246 18.30 2.91 -2.44
C ASP A 246 17.09 2.07 -2.83
N LYS A 247 16.31 1.65 -1.83
CA LYS A 247 15.18 0.74 -2.03
C LYS A 247 14.04 1.37 -2.84
N LEU A 248 13.82 2.67 -2.69
CA LEU A 248 12.69 3.36 -3.34
C LEU A 248 12.95 3.48 -4.83
N THR A 249 14.12 3.99 -5.23
CA THR A 249 14.49 4.06 -6.64
C THR A 249 14.70 2.66 -7.24
N ALA A 250 15.20 1.70 -6.48
CA ALA A 250 15.23 0.31 -6.93
C ALA A 250 13.83 -0.23 -7.25
N LEU A 251 12.83 0.06 -6.42
CA LEU A 251 11.45 -0.35 -6.65
C LEU A 251 10.85 0.33 -7.89
N HIS A 252 11.15 1.61 -8.12
CA HIS A 252 10.74 2.32 -9.33
C HIS A 252 11.18 1.58 -10.60
N PHE A 253 12.47 1.31 -10.74
CA PHE A 253 12.98 0.59 -11.92
C PHE A 253 12.53 -0.88 -11.97
N LEU A 254 12.22 -1.50 -10.82
CA LEU A 254 11.63 -2.83 -10.82
C LEU A 254 10.20 -2.82 -11.39
N ASN A 255 9.43 -1.75 -11.13
CA ASN A 255 8.13 -1.54 -11.75
C ASN A 255 8.25 -1.22 -13.24
N SER A 256 9.28 -0.48 -13.68
CA SER A 256 9.58 -0.32 -15.12
C SER A 256 9.90 -1.66 -15.79
N ALA A 257 10.67 -2.55 -15.14
CA ALA A 257 10.90 -3.90 -15.64
C ALA A 257 9.57 -4.70 -15.75
N ARG A 258 8.67 -4.55 -14.78
CA ARG A 258 7.34 -5.19 -14.78
C ARG A 258 6.47 -4.76 -15.96
N GLU A 259 6.58 -3.54 -16.46
CA GLU A 259 5.81 -3.06 -17.62
C GLU A 259 6.13 -3.86 -18.90
N HIS A 260 7.32 -4.46 -18.97
CA HIS A 260 7.74 -5.31 -20.09
C HIS A 260 7.48 -6.81 -19.90
N LEU A 261 6.70 -7.18 -18.87
CA LEU A 261 6.46 -8.58 -18.50
C LEU A 261 5.72 -9.40 -19.58
N ALA A 262 4.89 -8.74 -20.40
CA ALA A 262 4.19 -9.40 -21.51
C ALA A 262 5.16 -9.99 -22.56
N ALA A 263 6.38 -9.45 -22.65
CA ALA A 263 7.39 -9.85 -23.63
C ALA A 263 8.38 -10.92 -23.14
N VAL A 264 8.28 -11.41 -21.89
CA VAL A 264 9.30 -12.29 -21.29
C VAL A 264 8.81 -13.70 -20.97
N SER A 265 9.70 -14.67 -20.72
CA SER A 265 9.33 -16.06 -20.44
C SER A 265 8.83 -16.29 -19.00
N GLN A 266 8.16 -17.42 -18.73
CA GLN A 266 7.61 -17.77 -17.40
C GLN A 266 8.68 -17.74 -16.30
N HIS A 267 9.89 -18.17 -16.64
CA HIS A 267 11.03 -18.15 -15.72
C HIS A 267 11.38 -16.71 -15.27
N LEU A 268 11.28 -15.73 -16.17
CA LEU A 268 11.58 -14.33 -15.84
C LEU A 268 10.51 -13.69 -14.95
N CYS A 269 9.25 -14.17 -14.98
CA CYS A 269 8.24 -13.79 -13.98
C CYS A 269 8.68 -14.17 -12.56
N ALA A 270 9.25 -15.37 -12.38
CA ALA A 270 9.74 -15.82 -11.08
C ALA A 270 10.96 -15.01 -10.61
N VAL A 271 11.85 -14.64 -11.54
CA VAL A 271 12.99 -13.75 -11.26
C VAL A 271 12.50 -12.39 -10.77
N LEU A 272 11.54 -11.78 -11.49
CA LEU A 272 10.96 -10.49 -11.11
C LEU A 272 10.27 -10.56 -9.74
N ALA A 273 9.40 -11.56 -9.54
CA ALA A 273 8.71 -11.78 -8.27
C ALA A 273 9.70 -11.94 -7.10
N ARG A 274 10.83 -12.63 -7.31
CA ARG A 274 11.88 -12.75 -6.29
C ARG A 274 12.48 -11.40 -5.92
N ARG A 275 12.72 -10.51 -6.89
CA ARG A 275 13.24 -9.16 -6.61
C ARG A 275 12.25 -8.30 -5.82
N PHE A 276 10.95 -8.42 -6.08
CA PHE A 276 9.94 -7.77 -5.25
C PHE A 276 9.98 -8.30 -3.82
N ILE A 277 10.07 -9.63 -3.62
CA ILE A 277 10.22 -10.22 -2.28
C ILE A 277 11.47 -9.69 -1.57
N ASP A 278 12.60 -9.59 -2.28
CA ASP A 278 13.86 -9.09 -1.70
C ASP A 278 13.77 -7.60 -1.28
N LEU A 279 12.83 -6.84 -1.85
CA LEU A 279 12.47 -5.47 -1.44
C LEU A 279 11.37 -5.42 -0.36
N GLY A 280 10.90 -6.55 0.14
CA GLY A 280 9.81 -6.65 1.12
C GLY A 280 8.41 -6.49 0.52
N ARG A 281 8.29 -6.64 -0.80
CA ARG A 281 7.06 -6.44 -1.59
C ARG A 281 6.43 -7.76 -1.99
N SER A 282 6.19 -8.64 -1.01
CA SER A 282 5.64 -9.97 -1.25
C SER A 282 4.24 -9.95 -1.89
N GLU A 283 3.47 -8.89 -1.65
CA GLU A 283 2.16 -8.71 -2.27
C GLU A 283 2.30 -8.47 -3.78
N ASP A 284 3.14 -7.52 -4.19
CA ASP A 284 3.42 -7.25 -5.61
C ASP A 284 4.02 -8.48 -6.33
N ALA A 285 4.88 -9.23 -5.63
CA ALA A 285 5.38 -10.50 -6.12
C ALA A 285 4.26 -11.53 -6.37
N THR A 286 3.25 -11.56 -5.50
CA THR A 286 2.08 -12.43 -5.66
C THR A 286 1.28 -12.01 -6.88
N ASP A 287 1.05 -10.71 -7.06
CA ASP A 287 0.33 -10.16 -8.21
C ASP A 287 0.97 -10.56 -9.53
N ILE A 288 2.29 -10.43 -9.62
CA ILE A 288 3.07 -10.80 -10.80
C ILE A 288 2.87 -12.28 -11.14
N LEU A 289 2.94 -13.15 -10.13
CA LEU A 289 2.79 -14.59 -10.33
C LEU A 289 1.36 -14.94 -10.76
N VAL A 290 0.34 -14.36 -10.13
CA VAL A 290 -1.07 -14.56 -10.50
C VAL A 290 -1.32 -14.08 -11.94
N GLN A 291 -0.86 -12.88 -12.30
CA GLN A 291 -1.05 -12.33 -13.64
C GLN A 291 -0.30 -13.14 -14.71
N CYS A 292 0.94 -13.57 -14.44
CA CYS A 292 1.68 -14.44 -15.35
C CYS A 292 1.01 -15.80 -15.53
N SER A 293 0.41 -16.36 -14.46
CA SER A 293 -0.34 -17.60 -14.55
C SER A 293 -1.61 -17.45 -15.39
N LEU A 294 -2.46 -16.47 -15.09
CA LEU A 294 -3.75 -16.27 -15.77
C LEU A 294 -3.59 -15.94 -17.27
N SER A 295 -2.62 -15.08 -17.62
CA SER A 295 -2.39 -14.65 -19.02
C SER A 295 -1.94 -15.78 -19.95
N ARG A 296 -1.52 -16.94 -19.41
CA ARG A 296 -0.91 -18.03 -20.17
C ARG A 296 -1.63 -19.37 -20.05
N MET A 297 -2.72 -19.43 -19.29
CA MET A 297 -3.61 -20.60 -19.35
C MET A 297 -4.14 -20.74 -20.78
N ALA A 298 -4.13 -21.94 -21.33
CA ALA A 298 -4.58 -22.15 -22.69
C ALA A 298 -6.10 -21.88 -22.78
N GLU A 299 -6.61 -21.52 -23.96
CA GLU A 299 -8.05 -21.38 -24.19
C GLU A 299 -8.85 -22.64 -23.85
N GLY A 300 -8.19 -23.82 -23.83
CA GLY A 300 -8.78 -25.09 -23.41
C GLY A 300 -8.85 -25.29 -21.89
N ASP A 301 -8.09 -24.55 -21.08
CA ASP A 301 -8.08 -24.68 -19.62
C ASP A 301 -9.14 -23.78 -18.97
N LEU A 302 -9.30 -22.56 -19.48
CA LEU A 302 -10.31 -21.60 -19.07
C LEU A 302 -10.75 -20.75 -20.27
N SER A 303 -12.04 -20.47 -20.35
CA SER A 303 -12.54 -19.52 -21.34
C SER A 303 -12.01 -18.11 -21.06
N ASP A 304 -12.03 -17.23 -22.08
CA ASP A 304 -11.72 -15.80 -21.90
C ASP A 304 -12.62 -15.13 -20.87
N GLY A 305 -13.89 -15.57 -20.79
CA GLY A 305 -14.84 -15.10 -19.78
C GLY A 305 -14.40 -15.47 -18.37
N ASP A 306 -13.98 -16.72 -18.16
CA ASP A 306 -13.51 -17.21 -16.86
C ASP A 306 -12.21 -16.54 -16.43
N ARG A 307 -11.28 -16.33 -17.37
CA ARG A 307 -10.02 -15.60 -17.11
C ARG A 307 -10.29 -14.17 -16.67
N LYS A 308 -11.16 -13.44 -17.37
CA LYS A 308 -11.58 -12.08 -16.99
C LYS A 308 -12.32 -12.06 -15.65
N ALA A 309 -13.15 -13.06 -15.37
CA ALA A 309 -13.86 -13.16 -14.09
C ALA A 309 -12.88 -13.41 -12.92
N LEU A 310 -11.89 -14.29 -13.09
CA LEU A 310 -10.84 -14.52 -12.09
C LEU A 310 -9.96 -13.28 -11.88
N GLU A 311 -9.56 -12.62 -12.97
CA GLU A 311 -8.77 -11.38 -12.89
C GLU A 311 -9.57 -10.28 -12.18
N SER A 312 -10.85 -10.13 -12.50
CA SER A 312 -11.75 -9.16 -11.85
C SER A 312 -11.96 -9.48 -10.37
N SER A 313 -12.20 -10.74 -10.03
CA SER A 313 -12.34 -11.20 -8.64
C SER A 313 -11.07 -10.95 -7.82
N TYR A 314 -9.91 -11.27 -8.39
CA TYR A 314 -8.61 -11.00 -7.78
C TYR A 314 -8.38 -9.50 -7.59
N LYS A 315 -8.62 -8.70 -8.62
CA LYS A 315 -8.52 -7.23 -8.55
C LYS A 315 -9.45 -6.68 -7.47
N LYS A 316 -10.70 -7.14 -7.39
CA LYS A 316 -11.65 -6.70 -6.36
C LYS A 316 -11.15 -7.03 -4.95
N ALA A 317 -10.73 -8.28 -4.71
CA ALA A 317 -10.15 -8.70 -3.43
C ALA A 317 -8.90 -7.90 -3.04
N ARG A 318 -8.13 -7.44 -4.04
CA ARG A 318 -6.96 -6.59 -3.86
C ARG A 318 -7.33 -5.12 -3.59
N THR A 319 -8.24 -4.55 -4.37
CA THR A 319 -8.67 -3.14 -4.26
C THR A 319 -9.32 -2.86 -2.91
N GLU A 320 -10.14 -3.78 -2.41
CA GLU A 320 -10.73 -3.69 -1.06
C GLU A 320 -9.66 -3.65 0.05
N ARG A 321 -8.46 -4.16 -0.22
CA ARG A 321 -7.31 -4.14 0.69
C ARG A 321 -6.39 -2.92 0.49
N MET A 322 -6.32 -2.37 -0.72
CA MET A 322 -5.48 -1.22 -1.09
C MET A 322 -6.11 0.15 -0.80
N ALA A 323 -7.42 0.20 -0.54
CA ALA A 323 -8.16 1.43 -0.20
C ALA A 323 -7.69 2.15 1.09
N MET A 324 -6.66 1.64 1.78
CA MET A 324 -6.08 2.23 2.99
C MET A 324 -4.78 3.04 2.75
N THR A 325 -4.37 3.29 1.50
CA THR A 325 -3.04 3.88 1.18
C THR A 325 -3.05 5.02 0.14
N GLU A 326 -4.17 5.70 -0.09
CA GLU A 326 -4.24 6.77 -1.11
C GLU A 326 -3.90 8.16 -0.54
N HIS A 327 -3.21 8.96 -1.37
CA HIS A 327 -2.59 10.26 -1.05
C HIS A 327 -3.52 11.45 -1.38
N GLY A 328 -3.04 12.70 -1.29
CA GLY A 328 -3.86 13.90 -1.40
C GLY A 328 -4.67 14.08 -2.68
N HIS A 329 -4.22 13.51 -3.81
CA HIS A 329 -5.00 13.53 -5.05
C HIS A 329 -6.38 12.90 -4.90
N GLU A 330 -6.56 11.91 -4.02
CA GLU A 330 -7.86 11.26 -3.82
C GLU A 330 -8.87 12.21 -3.17
N VAL A 331 -8.43 13.19 -2.36
CA VAL A 331 -9.32 14.23 -1.83
C VAL A 331 -9.91 15.06 -2.97
N LEU A 332 -9.07 15.46 -3.93
CA LEU A 332 -9.50 16.19 -5.12
C LEU A 332 -10.42 15.34 -6.01
N LEU A 333 -10.01 14.11 -6.34
CA LEU A 333 -10.78 13.24 -7.23
C LEU A 333 -12.13 12.82 -6.62
N ALA A 334 -12.18 12.53 -5.32
CA ALA A 334 -13.43 12.22 -4.63
C ALA A 334 -14.43 13.38 -4.69
N TYR A 335 -13.94 14.62 -4.52
CA TYR A 335 -14.77 15.81 -4.65
C TYR A 335 -15.26 16.00 -6.09
N LEU A 336 -14.36 15.92 -7.07
CA LEU A 336 -14.71 16.09 -8.49
C LEU A 336 -15.74 15.06 -8.97
N ARG A 337 -15.63 13.79 -8.54
CA ARG A 337 -16.64 12.77 -8.88
C ARG A 337 -18.07 13.16 -8.47
N GLN A 338 -18.23 13.99 -7.43
CA GLN A 338 -19.52 14.43 -6.94
C GLN A 338 -19.93 15.82 -7.46
N HIS A 339 -18.96 16.67 -7.81
CA HIS A 339 -19.17 18.10 -8.05
C HIS A 339 -18.68 18.61 -9.41
N LEU A 340 -18.24 17.73 -10.32
CA LEU A 340 -17.74 18.15 -11.62
C LEU A 340 -18.80 18.82 -12.49
N ALA A 341 -20.03 18.28 -12.53
CA ALA A 341 -21.10 18.82 -13.38
C ALA A 341 -21.42 20.30 -13.08
N PRO A 342 -21.64 20.71 -11.81
CA PRO A 342 -21.78 22.13 -11.45
C PRO A 342 -20.59 23.01 -11.84
N LEU A 343 -19.37 22.47 -11.84
CA LEU A 343 -18.16 23.20 -12.23
C LEU A 343 -18.11 23.38 -13.75
N THR A 344 -18.39 22.34 -14.53
CA THR A 344 -18.42 22.40 -16.00
C THR A 344 -19.55 23.31 -16.52
N ASP A 345 -20.71 23.31 -15.86
CA ASP A 345 -21.85 24.14 -16.26
C ASP A 345 -21.52 25.65 -16.18
N ALA A 346 -20.69 26.04 -15.21
CA ALA A 346 -20.24 27.41 -15.05
C ALA A 346 -19.33 27.89 -16.19
N LEU A 347 -18.67 26.97 -16.89
CA LEU A 347 -17.69 27.26 -17.95
C LEU A 347 -18.32 27.44 -19.34
N LYS A 348 -19.66 27.39 -19.45
CA LYS A 348 -20.43 27.71 -20.67
C LYS A 348 -19.93 26.98 -21.94
N GLY A 349 -19.49 25.74 -21.80
CA GLY A 349 -19.03 24.90 -22.92
C GLY A 349 -17.51 24.95 -23.18
N ASN A 350 -16.74 25.73 -22.43
CA ASN A 350 -15.28 25.60 -22.43
C ASN A 350 -14.86 24.31 -21.71
N LYS A 351 -13.84 23.65 -22.25
CA LYS A 351 -13.25 22.45 -21.65
C LYS A 351 -12.49 22.86 -20.36
N PRO A 352 -12.81 22.31 -19.18
CA PRO A 352 -12.09 22.66 -17.96
C PRO A 352 -10.62 22.25 -18.06
N VAL A 353 -9.74 23.07 -17.51
CA VAL A 353 -8.30 22.81 -17.45
C VAL A 353 -7.89 22.48 -16.02
N LEU A 354 -7.31 21.30 -15.84
CA LEU A 354 -6.67 20.86 -14.61
C LEU A 354 -5.15 20.94 -14.77
N ILE A 355 -4.51 21.66 -13.86
CA ILE A 355 -3.05 21.76 -13.78
C ILE A 355 -2.55 21.03 -12.53
N GLU A 356 -1.69 20.05 -12.72
CA GLU A 356 -0.87 19.48 -11.66
C GLU A 356 0.47 20.22 -11.63
N ILE A 357 0.84 20.76 -10.47
CA ILE A 357 2.19 21.25 -10.21
C ILE A 357 2.93 20.20 -9.39
N GLY A 358 4.00 19.69 -9.98
CA GLY A 358 4.58 18.40 -9.64
C GLY A 358 4.28 17.38 -10.74
N THR A 359 5.04 16.29 -10.76
CA THR A 359 4.75 15.11 -11.56
C THR A 359 5.15 13.88 -10.74
N THR A 360 4.49 12.75 -10.98
CA THR A 360 4.90 11.46 -10.39
C THR A 360 6.36 11.18 -10.74
N ARG A 361 7.22 11.22 -9.72
CA ARG A 361 8.67 11.04 -9.86
C ARG A 361 9.10 9.59 -9.74
N GLU A 362 8.44 8.81 -8.89
CA GLU A 362 8.74 7.39 -8.74
C GLU A 362 7.50 6.52 -8.94
N ASN A 363 7.61 5.53 -9.81
CA ASN A 363 6.60 4.49 -9.98
C ASN A 363 6.66 3.51 -8.79
N VAL A 364 6.11 3.90 -7.65
CA VAL A 364 6.04 3.09 -6.43
C VAL A 364 4.64 3.17 -5.80
N PRO A 365 4.13 2.10 -5.17
CA PRO A 365 2.80 2.15 -4.57
C PRO A 365 2.67 3.22 -3.49
N GLY A 366 1.55 3.94 -3.53
CA GLY A 366 1.33 5.19 -2.80
C GLY A 366 1.50 6.40 -3.72
N GLN A 367 2.56 6.45 -4.53
CA GLN A 367 2.71 7.52 -5.52
C GLN A 367 1.87 7.26 -6.78
N GLY A 368 1.82 8.24 -7.70
CA GLY A 368 1.16 8.10 -8.99
C GLY A 368 -0.04 9.02 -9.23
N SER A 369 -0.08 10.20 -8.61
CA SER A 369 -1.13 11.20 -8.82
C SER A 369 -1.37 11.48 -10.30
N THR A 370 -0.29 11.72 -11.05
CA THR A 370 -0.33 12.12 -12.47
C THR A 370 -1.12 11.14 -13.32
N ARG A 371 -0.91 9.82 -13.18
CA ARG A 371 -1.66 8.82 -13.97
C ARG A 371 -3.14 8.82 -13.60
N LYS A 372 -3.46 8.81 -12.30
CA LYS A 372 -4.85 8.76 -11.83
C LYS A 372 -5.63 10.02 -12.19
N ILE A 373 -4.99 11.19 -12.07
CA ILE A 373 -5.56 12.46 -12.49
C ILE A 373 -5.75 12.49 -14.01
N ALA A 374 -4.78 12.01 -14.79
CA ALA A 374 -4.91 11.92 -16.24
C ALA A 374 -6.05 10.98 -16.66
N GLU A 375 -6.17 9.81 -16.04
CA GLU A 375 -7.27 8.87 -16.29
C GLU A 375 -8.63 9.53 -16.01
N PHE A 376 -8.76 10.17 -14.84
CA PHE A 376 -9.96 10.93 -14.50
C PHE A 376 -10.26 12.04 -15.52
N CYS A 377 -9.25 12.80 -15.93
CA CYS A 377 -9.41 13.88 -16.90
C CYS A 377 -9.83 13.35 -18.27
N LYS A 378 -9.29 12.20 -18.69
CA LYS A 378 -9.66 11.55 -19.95
C LYS A 378 -11.12 11.08 -19.92
N GLU A 379 -11.53 10.43 -18.84
CA GLU A 379 -12.89 9.91 -18.66
C GLU A 379 -13.94 11.02 -18.60
N ASN A 380 -13.57 12.19 -18.09
CA ASN A 380 -14.48 13.31 -17.86
C ASN A 380 -14.29 14.48 -18.83
N ALA A 381 -13.48 14.29 -19.89
CA ALA A 381 -13.19 15.29 -20.91
C ALA A 381 -12.61 16.62 -20.38
N LEU A 382 -11.72 16.58 -19.38
CA LEU A 382 -10.91 17.72 -18.95
C LEU A 382 -9.62 17.80 -19.79
N HIS A 383 -9.06 19.00 -19.93
CA HIS A 383 -7.68 19.15 -20.38
C HIS A 383 -6.76 19.02 -19.18
N PHE A 384 -5.64 18.31 -19.35
CA PHE A 384 -4.71 18.04 -18.28
C PHE A 384 -3.31 18.49 -18.65
N ILE A 385 -2.68 19.18 -17.71
CA ILE A 385 -1.31 19.66 -17.78
C ILE A 385 -0.60 19.24 -16.49
N THR A 386 0.56 18.60 -16.59
CA THR A 386 1.45 18.32 -15.45
C THR A 386 2.76 19.07 -15.65
N VAL A 387 3.32 19.62 -14.58
CA VAL A 387 4.48 20.52 -14.63
C VAL A 387 5.52 20.06 -13.63
N ASP A 388 6.74 19.77 -14.07
CA ASP A 388 7.83 19.42 -13.17
C ASP A 388 9.17 20.02 -13.64
N MET A 389 9.98 20.42 -12.67
CA MET A 389 11.29 21.04 -12.89
C MET A 389 12.29 20.06 -13.51
N ASP A 390 12.07 18.75 -13.37
CA ASP A 390 12.96 17.71 -13.84
C ASP A 390 12.50 17.17 -15.20
N PRO A 391 13.33 17.29 -16.25
CA PRO A 391 12.99 16.83 -17.60
C PRO A 391 12.82 15.30 -17.70
N HIS A 392 13.37 14.51 -16.75
CA HIS A 392 13.13 13.07 -16.70
C HIS A 392 11.65 12.78 -16.39
N ASN A 393 11.09 13.46 -15.38
CA ASN A 393 9.71 13.22 -14.95
C ASN A 393 8.71 13.63 -16.03
N THR A 394 8.96 14.74 -16.72
CA THR A 394 8.08 15.19 -17.80
C THR A 394 8.14 14.26 -19.01
N ARG A 395 9.31 13.71 -19.38
CA ARG A 395 9.41 12.67 -20.41
C ARG A 395 8.61 11.42 -20.05
N LEU A 396 8.66 10.97 -18.80
CA LEU A 396 7.87 9.83 -18.34
C LEU A 396 6.37 10.12 -18.45
N ALA A 397 5.92 11.31 -18.07
CA ALA A 397 4.53 11.74 -18.22
C ALA A 397 4.10 11.85 -19.70
N GLU A 398 4.94 12.40 -20.59
CA GLU A 398 4.67 12.45 -22.04
C GLU A 398 4.49 11.05 -22.64
N ASN A 399 5.37 10.11 -22.28
CA ASN A 399 5.27 8.73 -22.73
C ASN A 399 3.97 8.09 -22.25
N MET A 400 3.60 8.31 -20.98
CA MET A 400 2.32 7.87 -20.44
C MET A 400 1.13 8.47 -21.20
N PHE A 401 1.14 9.77 -21.50
CA PHE A 401 0.06 10.41 -22.26
C PHE A 401 -0.04 9.87 -23.70
N ARG A 402 1.09 9.53 -24.32
CA ARG A 402 1.13 8.89 -25.64
C ARG A 402 0.50 7.51 -25.61
N GLU A 403 0.82 6.69 -24.60
CA GLU A 403 0.20 5.37 -24.38
C GLU A 403 -1.31 5.50 -24.12
N MET A 404 -1.71 6.53 -23.37
CA MET A 404 -3.11 6.84 -23.11
C MET A 404 -3.83 7.44 -24.32
N GLN A 405 -3.13 7.77 -25.41
CA GLN A 405 -3.68 8.41 -26.61
C GLN A 405 -4.41 9.73 -26.31
N THR A 406 -3.81 10.56 -25.46
CA THR A 406 -4.35 11.86 -25.05
C THR A 406 -3.52 13.01 -25.59
N THR A 407 -4.12 14.19 -25.70
CA THR A 407 -3.44 15.45 -26.05
C THR A 407 -3.00 16.25 -24.83
N PHE A 408 -2.79 15.56 -23.69
CA PHE A 408 -2.33 16.20 -22.46
C PHE A 408 -0.89 16.67 -22.58
N GLU A 409 -0.52 17.62 -21.71
CA GLU A 409 0.77 18.29 -21.76
C GLU A 409 1.60 17.95 -20.53
N ALA A 410 2.87 17.59 -20.73
CA ALA A 410 3.85 17.59 -19.65
C ALA A 410 4.86 18.70 -19.92
N VAL A 411 5.01 19.62 -18.97
CA VAL A 411 5.80 20.84 -19.16
C VAL A 411 7.02 20.80 -18.24
N ASN A 412 8.22 20.91 -18.83
CA ASN A 412 9.44 21.01 -18.05
C ASN A 412 9.71 22.46 -17.65
N MET A 413 9.25 22.84 -16.46
CA MET A 413 9.36 24.18 -15.90
C MET A 413 9.22 24.12 -14.38
N LYS A 414 9.67 25.16 -13.67
CA LYS A 414 9.26 25.34 -12.27
C LYS A 414 7.76 25.63 -12.21
N GLY A 415 7.12 25.13 -11.16
CA GLY A 415 5.67 25.22 -11.01
C GLY A 415 5.18 26.65 -10.85
N GLU A 416 5.85 27.40 -9.97
CA GLU A 416 5.57 28.80 -9.69
C GLU A 416 5.78 29.68 -10.93
N ASP A 417 6.82 29.42 -11.71
CA ASP A 417 7.10 30.14 -12.96
C ASP A 417 6.01 29.83 -14.00
N TYR A 418 5.64 28.55 -14.17
CA TYR A 418 4.61 28.14 -15.12
C TYR A 418 3.26 28.78 -14.79
N LEU A 419 2.81 28.72 -13.53
CA LEU A 419 1.54 29.34 -13.13
C LEU A 419 1.58 30.87 -13.34
N CYS A 420 2.72 31.51 -13.07
CA CYS A 420 2.91 32.95 -13.30
C CYS A 420 2.89 33.32 -14.79
N ASP A 421 3.45 32.49 -15.67
CA ASP A 421 3.55 32.77 -17.11
C ASP A 421 2.36 32.25 -17.92
N TYR A 422 1.57 31.32 -17.37
CA TYR A 422 0.42 30.73 -18.06
C TYR A 422 -0.60 31.81 -18.44
N SER A 423 -0.87 31.93 -19.74
CA SER A 423 -1.74 32.96 -20.31
C SER A 423 -3.19 32.52 -20.46
N GLY A 424 -3.47 31.22 -20.31
CA GLY A 424 -4.83 30.68 -20.31
C GLY A 424 -5.51 30.84 -18.95
N SER A 425 -6.80 30.50 -18.91
CA SER A 425 -7.54 30.27 -17.67
C SER A 425 -7.43 28.81 -17.26
N PHE A 426 -7.34 28.53 -15.96
CA PHE A 426 -7.43 27.18 -15.42
C PHE A 426 -8.43 27.11 -14.28
N ASP A 427 -8.99 25.92 -14.07
CA ASP A 427 -10.16 25.72 -13.22
C ASP A 427 -9.86 24.87 -12.00
N ILE A 428 -8.87 23.98 -12.11
CA ILE A 428 -8.51 23.04 -11.05
C ILE A 428 -6.99 23.00 -10.96
N VAL A 429 -6.47 23.10 -9.74
CA VAL A 429 -5.03 22.97 -9.47
C VAL A 429 -4.78 21.92 -8.40
N PHE A 430 -3.87 20.98 -8.68
CA PHE A 430 -3.32 20.06 -7.69
C PHE A 430 -1.85 20.45 -7.44
N LEU A 431 -1.54 20.87 -6.21
CA LEU A 431 -0.20 21.30 -5.80
C LEU A 431 0.50 20.19 -5.01
N ASP A 432 1.37 19.45 -5.68
CA ASP A 432 2.21 18.38 -5.13
C ASP A 432 3.67 18.54 -5.62
N ALA A 433 4.26 19.70 -5.30
CA ALA A 433 5.39 20.21 -6.07
C ALA A 433 6.76 20.05 -5.38
N TYR A 434 7.19 21.04 -4.59
CA TYR A 434 8.46 21.01 -3.88
C TYR A 434 8.33 20.13 -2.61
N ASP A 435 9.17 19.12 -2.40
CA ASP A 435 9.07 18.27 -1.22
C ASP A 435 9.40 19.04 0.06
N PHE A 436 8.70 18.79 1.16
CA PHE A 436 9.16 19.23 2.48
C PHE A 436 10.24 18.25 2.99
N ASP A 437 11.13 18.70 3.87
CA ASP A 437 12.20 17.85 4.38
C ASP A 437 11.72 17.00 5.57
N HIS A 438 11.52 15.71 5.31
CA HIS A 438 11.26 14.71 6.34
C HIS A 438 12.46 13.78 6.59
N GLY A 439 13.64 14.09 6.04
CA GLY A 439 14.89 13.35 6.24
C GLY A 439 14.95 11.96 5.60
N LYS A 440 14.02 11.61 4.69
CA LYS A 440 13.95 10.27 4.06
C LYS A 440 14.05 10.32 2.52
N HIS A 441 14.44 11.47 1.96
CA HIS A 441 14.66 11.62 0.53
C HIS A 441 15.86 10.79 0.06
N SER A 442 15.74 10.13 -1.10
CA SER A 442 16.86 9.38 -1.66
C SER A 442 17.98 10.33 -2.09
N LYS A 443 19.21 9.81 -2.22
CA LYS A 443 20.32 10.62 -2.74
C LYS A 443 20.05 11.09 -4.16
N LEU A 444 19.41 10.24 -4.96
CA LEU A 444 19.00 10.61 -6.31
C LEU A 444 18.02 11.77 -6.26
N ARG A 445 16.98 11.69 -5.43
CA ARG A 445 15.99 12.76 -5.24
C ARG A 445 16.67 14.08 -4.87
N GLN A 446 17.52 14.08 -3.84
CA GLN A 446 18.27 15.25 -3.42
C GLN A 446 19.16 15.82 -4.55
N SER A 447 19.79 14.97 -5.35
CA SER A 447 20.61 15.43 -6.48
C SER A 447 19.80 16.15 -7.56
N ARG A 448 18.53 15.78 -7.77
CA ARG A 448 17.64 16.47 -8.74
C ARG A 448 17.34 17.90 -8.29
N TYR A 449 17.02 18.07 -7.00
CA TYR A 449 16.83 19.38 -6.39
C TYR A 449 18.08 20.26 -6.53
N VAL A 450 19.26 19.71 -6.21
CA VAL A 450 20.52 20.45 -6.39
C VAL A 450 20.75 20.83 -7.85
N LYS A 451 20.51 19.93 -8.81
CA LYS A 451 20.75 20.17 -10.24
C LYS A 451 19.85 21.27 -10.81
N PHE A 452 18.55 21.24 -10.51
CA PHE A 452 17.57 22.11 -11.17
C PHE A 452 17.12 23.31 -10.34
N LEU A 453 17.23 23.22 -9.01
CA LEU A 453 16.84 24.28 -8.08
C LEU A 453 18.03 24.88 -7.33
N GLY A 454 19.23 24.32 -7.48
CA GLY A 454 20.49 24.86 -6.95
C GLY A 454 20.80 24.50 -5.49
N ALA A 455 19.88 23.83 -4.80
CA ALA A 455 20.01 23.44 -3.40
C ALA A 455 19.31 22.10 -3.13
N PRO A 456 19.68 21.35 -2.08
CA PRO A 456 18.90 20.19 -1.64
C PRO A 456 17.51 20.61 -1.16
N VAL A 457 16.64 19.61 -0.93
CA VAL A 457 15.32 19.82 -0.34
C VAL A 457 15.45 20.57 0.99
N ASP A 458 14.72 21.67 1.11
CA ASP A 458 14.71 22.57 2.27
C ASP A 458 13.28 23.09 2.53
N ASP A 459 12.87 23.12 3.80
CA ASP A 459 11.53 23.53 4.19
C ASP A 459 11.23 24.99 3.85
N ARG A 460 12.20 25.89 3.96
CA ARG A 460 11.98 27.31 3.66
C ARG A 460 11.71 27.52 2.17
N GLU A 461 12.50 26.88 1.31
CA GLU A 461 12.28 26.93 -0.14
C GLU A 461 11.00 26.19 -0.54
N CYS A 462 10.67 25.07 0.11
CA CYS A 462 9.38 24.39 -0.03
C CYS A 462 8.21 25.35 0.25
N HIS A 463 8.21 26.00 1.42
CA HIS A 463 7.13 26.90 1.82
C HIS A 463 7.01 28.11 0.88
N ARG A 464 8.15 28.68 0.47
CA ARG A 464 8.20 29.83 -0.44
C ARG A 464 7.62 29.48 -1.80
N MET A 465 8.04 28.36 -2.37
CA MET A 465 7.56 27.90 -3.68
C MET A 465 6.05 27.68 -3.68
N HIS A 466 5.49 27.05 -2.64
CA HIS A 466 4.04 26.88 -2.54
C HIS A 466 3.28 28.19 -2.33
N LEU A 467 3.86 29.17 -1.62
CA LEU A 467 3.29 30.51 -1.51
C LEU A 467 3.26 31.22 -2.87
N ASP A 468 4.33 31.11 -3.66
CA ASP A 468 4.39 31.74 -4.98
C ASP A 468 3.39 31.07 -5.96
N CYS A 469 3.24 29.74 -5.91
CA CYS A 469 2.13 29.04 -6.57
C CYS A 469 0.76 29.56 -6.10
N ALA A 470 0.53 29.68 -4.79
CA ALA A 470 -0.73 30.14 -4.23
C ALA A 470 -1.09 31.57 -4.66
N ARG A 471 -0.10 32.45 -4.82
CA ARG A 471 -0.29 33.81 -5.37
C ARG A 471 -0.80 33.78 -6.80
N ALA A 472 -0.15 33.01 -7.67
CA ALA A 472 -0.57 32.86 -9.06
C ALA A 472 -1.97 32.21 -9.17
N VAL A 473 -2.26 31.21 -8.33
CA VAL A 473 -3.59 30.59 -8.23
C VAL A 473 -4.65 31.60 -7.79
N ALA A 474 -4.39 32.37 -6.74
CA ALA A 474 -5.33 33.37 -6.25
C ALA A 474 -5.64 34.46 -7.28
N GLU A 475 -4.69 34.79 -8.15
CA GLU A 475 -4.90 35.74 -9.24
C GLU A 475 -5.72 35.12 -10.38
N LYS A 476 -5.33 33.92 -10.86
CA LYS A 476 -5.75 33.40 -12.17
C LYS A 476 -6.80 32.29 -12.17
N LEU A 477 -6.97 31.56 -11.07
CA LEU A 477 -7.90 30.42 -11.00
C LEU A 477 -9.33 30.85 -11.33
N SER A 478 -10.08 30.11 -12.14
CA SER A 478 -11.42 30.54 -12.52
C SER A 478 -12.37 30.71 -11.32
N ARG A 479 -13.46 31.45 -11.52
CA ARG A 479 -14.50 31.58 -10.49
C ARG A 479 -15.08 30.19 -10.19
N ARG A 480 -15.19 29.85 -8.90
CA ARG A 480 -15.52 28.48 -8.43
C ARG A 480 -14.46 27.43 -8.73
N GLY A 481 -13.27 27.84 -9.16
CA GLY A 481 -12.16 26.93 -9.34
C GLY A 481 -11.69 26.33 -8.02
N LEU A 482 -10.98 25.21 -8.13
CA LEU A 482 -10.53 24.40 -7.02
C LEU A 482 -9.00 24.41 -6.93
N VAL A 483 -8.48 24.42 -5.71
CA VAL A 483 -7.07 24.17 -5.44
C VAL A 483 -6.96 23.12 -4.35
N CYS A 484 -6.16 22.09 -4.58
CA CYS A 484 -5.85 21.06 -3.60
C CYS A 484 -4.34 21.07 -3.35
N ILE A 485 -3.92 21.19 -2.10
CA ILE A 485 -2.52 21.15 -1.68
C ILE A 485 -2.27 19.79 -1.04
N ASP A 486 -1.30 19.03 -1.56
CA ASP A 486 -0.88 17.75 -0.98
C ASP A 486 0.18 17.96 0.12
N ASP A 487 0.44 16.94 0.93
CA ASP A 487 1.34 16.94 2.09
C ASP A 487 1.23 18.21 2.96
N THR A 488 0.00 18.53 3.40
CA THR A 488 -0.31 19.61 4.32
C THR A 488 -1.32 19.17 5.38
N TRP A 489 -1.13 19.59 6.62
CA TRP A 489 -2.05 19.33 7.72
C TRP A 489 -1.98 20.43 8.78
N LEU A 490 -2.93 20.42 9.72
CA LEU A 490 -2.91 21.27 10.90
C LEU A 490 -2.17 20.57 12.05
N GLU A 491 -1.23 21.28 12.65
CA GLU A 491 -0.52 20.91 13.87
C GLU A 491 -0.56 22.11 14.81
N ASP A 492 -1.13 21.93 16.01
CA ASP A 492 -1.35 23.00 17.00
C ASP A 492 -2.05 24.26 16.43
N GLY A 493 -2.99 24.06 15.51
CA GLY A 493 -3.75 25.13 14.85
C GLY A 493 -2.97 25.88 13.77
N GLN A 494 -1.75 25.45 13.45
CA GLN A 494 -0.93 26.01 12.37
C GLN A 494 -0.83 25.02 11.20
N TRP A 495 -0.86 25.54 9.98
CA TRP A 495 -0.57 24.74 8.79
C TRP A 495 0.93 24.42 8.73
N THR A 496 1.25 23.17 8.40
CA THR A 496 2.64 22.69 8.32
C THR A 496 2.93 22.00 6.97
N ALA A 497 4.21 21.70 6.72
CA ALA A 497 4.73 21.14 5.47
C ALA A 497 4.41 22.03 4.25
N LYS A 498 3.97 21.48 3.12
CA LYS A 498 3.83 22.25 1.86
C LYS A 498 2.88 23.44 2.01
N GLY A 499 1.87 23.33 2.86
CA GLY A 499 0.86 24.37 3.06
C GLY A 499 1.21 25.46 4.06
N THR A 500 2.38 25.45 4.71
CA THR A 500 2.74 26.38 5.82
C THR A 500 2.44 27.84 5.51
N LEU A 501 2.83 28.32 4.32
CA LEU A 501 2.58 29.70 3.89
C LEU A 501 1.44 29.83 2.88
N ALA A 502 1.23 28.82 2.04
CA ALA A 502 0.20 28.83 1.01
C ALA A 502 -1.21 28.82 1.59
N MET A 503 -1.47 28.02 2.62
CA MET A 503 -2.81 27.88 3.21
C MET A 503 -3.30 29.18 3.86
N PRO A 504 -2.53 29.83 4.77
CA PRO A 504 -2.94 31.13 5.30
C PRO A 504 -3.21 32.16 4.19
N TYR A 505 -2.32 32.24 3.18
CA TYR A 505 -2.48 33.18 2.08
C TYR A 505 -3.77 32.97 1.30
N LEU A 506 -4.11 31.73 0.93
CA LEU A 506 -5.35 31.42 0.19
C LEU A 506 -6.58 31.79 1.02
N ILE A 507 -6.60 31.44 2.31
CA ILE A 507 -7.71 31.75 3.23
C ILE A 507 -7.90 33.27 3.36
N GLU A 508 -6.80 34.01 3.55
CA GLU A 508 -6.82 35.48 3.61
C GLU A 508 -7.29 36.12 2.29
N ASN A 509 -7.10 35.44 1.16
CA ASN A 509 -7.57 35.85 -0.17
C ASN A 509 -8.94 35.26 -0.55
N GLY A 510 -9.75 34.88 0.44
CA GLY A 510 -11.16 34.53 0.26
C GLY A 510 -11.43 33.09 -0.18
N PHE A 511 -10.42 32.22 -0.21
CA PHE A 511 -10.63 30.80 -0.47
C PHE A 511 -11.27 30.11 0.74
N ARG A 512 -12.20 29.19 0.49
CA ARG A 512 -12.89 28.43 1.54
C ARG A 512 -12.43 26.99 1.53
N ILE A 513 -12.08 26.48 2.71
CA ILE A 513 -11.72 25.08 2.89
C ILE A 513 -12.97 24.22 2.71
N LEU A 514 -12.87 23.22 1.83
CA LEU A 514 -13.93 22.26 1.53
C LEU A 514 -13.71 20.93 2.24
N ASP A 515 -12.46 20.45 2.28
CA ASP A 515 -12.11 19.15 2.86
C ASP A 515 -10.64 19.15 3.33
N VAL A 516 -10.36 18.48 4.44
CA VAL A 516 -9.02 18.30 4.99
C VAL A 516 -8.89 16.88 5.53
N ARG A 517 -8.14 16.04 4.82
CA ARG A 517 -7.86 14.65 5.20
C ARG A 517 -6.70 14.11 4.37
N ASN A 518 -6.15 12.96 4.76
CA ASN A 518 -5.05 12.30 4.06
C ASN A 518 -3.82 13.21 3.83
N ARG A 519 -3.58 14.16 4.74
CA ARG A 519 -2.54 15.20 4.61
C ARG A 519 -2.70 16.05 3.34
N ALA A 520 -3.94 16.33 2.95
CA ALA A 520 -4.23 17.29 1.90
C ALA A 520 -5.36 18.23 2.33
N ALA A 521 -5.38 19.41 1.74
CA ALA A 521 -6.41 20.41 1.93
C ALA A 521 -6.97 20.86 0.58
N LEU A 522 -8.28 20.73 0.41
CA LEU A 522 -9.03 21.17 -0.78
C LEU A 522 -9.76 22.48 -0.46
N LEU A 523 -9.64 23.45 -1.35
CA LEU A 523 -10.27 24.77 -1.23
C LEU A 523 -10.99 25.16 -2.52
N ASP A 524 -12.05 25.96 -2.39
CA ASP A 524 -12.66 26.71 -3.50
C ASP A 524 -12.30 28.19 -3.46
N ARG A 525 -12.28 28.86 -4.61
CA ARG A 525 -12.11 30.32 -4.72
C ARG A 525 -13.35 31.13 -4.27
N GLY A 526 -14.42 30.47 -3.82
CA GLY A 526 -15.67 31.14 -3.49
C GLY A 526 -16.38 31.82 -4.67
N CYS A 527 -17.49 32.49 -4.37
CA CYS A 527 -18.31 33.28 -5.30
C CYS A 527 -18.50 34.70 -4.74
N GLU A 528 -17.45 35.47 -4.48
CA GLU A 528 -17.68 36.88 -4.16
C GLU A 528 -17.80 37.71 -5.44
N ALA A 529 -18.91 38.45 -5.48
CA ALA A 529 -19.26 39.39 -6.54
C ALA A 529 -18.15 40.44 -6.63
N SER A 530 -17.74 40.75 -7.87
CA SER A 530 -16.97 41.95 -8.14
C SER A 530 -17.68 43.13 -7.46
N VAL A 531 -17.00 43.73 -6.49
CA VAL A 531 -17.30 45.10 -6.06
C VAL A 531 -17.12 45.95 -7.30
N GLU A 532 -18.24 46.39 -7.88
CA GLU A 532 -18.23 47.55 -8.77
C GLU A 532 -17.69 48.73 -7.96
N SER A 533 -16.53 49.22 -8.36
CA SER A 533 -16.02 50.55 -7.98
C SER A 533 -15.52 51.25 -9.22
#